data_AF-A0A109FGK0-F1
#
_entry.id   AF-A0A109FGK0-F1
#
_cell.length_a   1.000
_cell.length_b   1.000
_cell.length_c   1.000
_cell.angle_alpha   90.00
_cell.angle_beta   90.00
_cell.angle_gamma   90.00
#
_symmetry.space_group_name_H-M   'P 1'
#
loop_
_entity.id
_entity.type
_entity.pdbx_description
1 polymer ?
#
loop_
_entity_poly.entity_id
_entity_poly.type
_entity_poly.pdbx_seq_one_letter_code
_entity_poly.pdbx_strand_id
1 'polypeptide(L)'
;MRAPRPPRVVRRRLSSTTEQATQKAQQAAQQAGAKAQQALAGAQKTVGNLLGSYKEPIFYNLAVAREVAKQVYVGEKLAPPSWAQASYTFRQFAQQAPHVSFWRKLYESGEYKRWLLYAVEAYGIFKIGEMVGRRHIVGYKLDESRTHALT
;
A
#
# COMPACT_ATOMS: atom_id res chain seq x y z
N MET A 1 -29.63 69.97 -28.84
CA MET A 1 -29.61 68.98 -27.74
C MET A 1 -28.50 67.97 -28.04
N ARG A 2 -27.46 67.86 -27.19
CA ARG A 2 -26.27 67.01 -27.42
C ARG A 2 -26.21 65.97 -26.30
N ALA A 3 -26.26 64.69 -26.64
CA ALA A 3 -26.34 63.57 -25.69
C ALA A 3 -25.08 63.43 -24.81
N PRO A 4 -25.20 62.91 -23.57
CA PRO A 4 -24.06 62.75 -22.65
C PRO A 4 -23.15 61.58 -23.03
N ARG A 5 -21.84 61.74 -22.76
CA ARG A 5 -20.80 60.70 -22.95
C ARG A 5 -20.86 59.65 -21.82
N PRO A 6 -20.61 58.35 -22.09
CA PRO A 6 -20.56 57.32 -21.05
C PRO A 6 -19.26 57.39 -20.22
N PRO A 7 -19.26 56.92 -18.96
CA PRO A 7 -18.11 56.97 -18.07
C PRO A 7 -16.99 56.01 -18.50
N ARG A 8 -15.73 56.49 -18.43
CA ARG A 8 -14.52 55.69 -18.61
C ARG A 8 -14.33 54.75 -17.42
N VAL A 9 -14.48 53.45 -17.64
CA VAL A 9 -14.11 52.42 -16.65
C VAL A 9 -12.59 52.31 -16.60
N VAL A 10 -11.98 52.74 -15.49
CA VAL A 10 -10.55 52.53 -15.21
C VAL A 10 -10.36 51.06 -14.82
N ARG A 11 -9.95 50.24 -15.78
CA ARG A 11 -9.62 48.82 -15.56
C ARG A 11 -8.30 48.74 -14.79
N ARG A 12 -8.37 48.58 -13.46
CA ARG A 12 -7.22 48.38 -12.57
C ARG A 12 -6.50 47.08 -12.99
N ARG A 13 -5.31 47.19 -13.59
CA ARG A 13 -4.43 46.05 -13.91
C ARG A 13 -3.85 45.48 -12.62
N LEU A 14 -4.36 44.33 -12.18
CA LEU A 14 -3.90 43.61 -10.99
C LEU A 14 -3.65 42.12 -11.28
N SER A 15 -3.44 41.74 -12.55
CA SER A 15 -3.48 40.33 -12.97
C SER A 15 -2.25 39.83 -13.72
N SER A 16 -1.17 40.60 -13.88
CA SER A 16 0.02 40.12 -14.62
C SER A 16 0.93 39.18 -13.82
N THR A 17 0.95 39.27 -12.48
CA THR A 17 1.89 38.49 -11.65
C THR A 17 1.33 37.12 -11.26
N THR A 18 0.02 37.01 -11.05
CA THR A 18 -0.65 35.75 -10.71
C THR A 18 -0.84 34.85 -11.93
N GLU A 19 -1.13 35.41 -13.11
CA GLU A 19 -1.28 34.65 -14.35
C GLU A 19 0.04 33.99 -14.79
N GLN A 20 1.19 34.67 -14.62
CA GLN A 20 2.51 34.11 -14.94
C GLN A 20 2.94 33.01 -13.97
N ALA A 21 2.61 33.12 -12.68
CA ALA A 21 2.91 32.09 -11.69
C ALA A 21 2.06 30.82 -11.94
N THR A 22 0.80 31.01 -12.32
CA THR A 22 -0.14 29.90 -12.62
C THR A 22 0.25 29.17 -13.92
N GLN A 23 0.68 29.92 -14.95
CA GLN A 23 1.17 29.33 -16.21
C GLN A 23 2.48 28.55 -16.02
N LYS A 24 3.43 29.05 -15.21
CA LYS A 24 4.66 28.31 -14.89
C LYS A 24 4.41 27.06 -14.06
N ALA A 25 3.46 27.11 -13.11
CA ALA A 25 3.06 25.94 -12.33
C ALA A 25 2.36 24.88 -13.20
N GLN A 26 1.49 25.28 -14.13
CA GLN A 26 0.86 24.38 -15.09
C GLN A 26 1.86 23.78 -16.08
N GLN A 27 2.83 24.56 -16.57
CA GLN A 27 3.89 24.05 -17.43
C GLN A 27 4.80 23.06 -16.69
N ALA A 28 5.14 23.32 -15.42
CA ALA A 28 5.92 22.40 -14.60
C ALA A 28 5.14 21.10 -14.30
N ALA A 29 3.84 21.19 -14.02
CA ALA A 29 2.97 20.02 -13.82
C ALA A 29 2.78 19.21 -15.12
N GLN A 30 2.65 19.87 -16.27
CA GLN A 30 2.55 19.21 -17.57
C GLN A 30 3.87 18.58 -17.98
N GLN A 31 5.02 19.21 -17.70
CA GLN A 31 6.34 18.63 -17.97
C GLN A 31 6.67 17.47 -17.03
N ALA A 32 6.27 17.55 -15.75
CA ALA A 32 6.39 16.44 -14.80
C ALA A 32 5.48 15.27 -15.19
N GLY A 33 4.24 15.56 -15.60
CA GLY A 33 3.31 14.57 -16.13
C GLY A 33 3.81 13.92 -17.41
N ALA A 34 4.35 14.69 -18.35
CA ALA A 34 4.92 14.20 -19.61
C ALA A 34 6.18 13.35 -19.38
N LYS A 35 7.06 13.74 -18.45
CA LYS A 35 8.24 12.94 -18.08
C LYS A 35 7.87 11.67 -17.33
N ALA A 36 6.88 11.73 -16.44
CA ALA A 36 6.36 10.54 -15.77
C ALA A 36 5.69 9.58 -16.76
N GLN A 37 4.92 10.10 -17.71
CA GLN A 37 4.35 9.30 -18.80
C GLN A 37 5.41 8.73 -19.74
N GLN A 38 6.46 9.48 -20.08
CA GLN A 38 7.58 8.98 -20.88
C GLN A 38 8.40 7.92 -20.14
N ALA A 39 8.64 8.08 -18.84
CA ALA A 39 9.33 7.09 -18.03
C ALA A 39 8.48 5.80 -17.90
N LEU A 40 7.18 5.94 -17.70
CA LEU A 40 6.25 4.82 -17.63
C LEU A 40 6.10 4.11 -18.98
N ALA A 41 6.01 4.87 -20.07
CA ALA A 41 5.96 4.34 -21.43
C ALA A 41 7.28 3.69 -21.84
N GLY A 42 8.42 4.23 -21.40
CA GLY A 42 9.75 3.66 -21.58
C GLY A 42 9.86 2.31 -20.88
N ALA A 43 9.52 2.25 -19.59
CA ALA A 43 9.50 1.01 -18.82
C ALA A 43 8.53 -0.04 -19.41
N GLN A 44 7.34 0.40 -19.85
CA GLN A 44 6.38 -0.47 -20.53
C GLN A 44 6.89 -0.99 -21.88
N LYS A 45 7.69 -0.22 -22.63
CA LYS A 45 8.31 -0.64 -23.89
C LYS A 45 9.54 -1.55 -23.69
N THR A 46 10.31 -1.38 -22.62
CA THR A 46 11.46 -2.24 -22.33
C THR A 46 11.00 -3.60 -21.80
N VAL A 47 10.07 -3.61 -20.84
CA VAL A 47 9.34 -4.83 -20.42
C VAL A 47 8.50 -5.35 -21.60
N GLY A 48 8.00 -4.43 -22.42
CA GLY A 48 7.50 -4.51 -23.80
C GLY A 48 8.14 -5.58 -24.66
N ASN A 49 9.40 -5.30 -24.98
CA ASN A 49 10.17 -6.03 -25.97
C ASN A 49 10.85 -7.27 -25.37
N LEU A 50 11.09 -7.33 -24.05
CA LEU A 50 11.76 -8.48 -23.41
C LEU A 50 10.87 -9.71 -23.24
N LEU A 51 9.55 -9.55 -23.15
CA LEU A 51 8.62 -10.67 -22.90
C LEU A 51 7.80 -11.09 -24.13
N GLY A 52 7.95 -10.41 -25.28
CA GLY A 52 7.38 -10.82 -26.58
C GLY A 52 5.91 -11.28 -26.55
N SER A 53 5.58 -12.30 -27.35
CA SER A 53 4.26 -12.93 -27.46
C SER A 53 3.81 -13.73 -26.23
N TYR A 54 4.68 -13.96 -25.23
CA TYR A 54 4.34 -14.66 -23.98
C TYR A 54 3.69 -13.75 -22.92
N LYS A 55 3.63 -12.45 -23.18
CA LYS A 55 2.99 -11.48 -22.30
C LYS A 55 1.51 -11.73 -22.11
N GLU A 56 0.82 -11.97 -23.21
CA GLU A 56 -0.64 -12.08 -23.23
C GLU A 56 -1.12 -13.21 -22.31
N PRO A 57 -0.57 -14.45 -22.37
CA PRO A 57 -0.95 -15.50 -21.43
C PRO A 57 -0.49 -15.22 -19.99
N ILE A 58 0.68 -14.63 -19.77
CA ILE A 58 1.17 -14.35 -18.39
C ILE A 58 0.30 -13.28 -17.71
N PHE A 59 0.03 -12.16 -18.39
CA PHE A 59 -0.81 -11.11 -17.84
C PHE A 59 -2.26 -11.57 -17.67
N TYR A 60 -2.78 -12.38 -18.59
CA TYR A 60 -4.10 -12.98 -18.44
C TYR A 60 -4.17 -13.87 -17.19
N ASN A 61 -3.22 -14.80 -17.02
CA ASN A 61 -3.19 -15.69 -15.85
C ASN A 61 -2.99 -14.92 -14.54
N LEU A 62 -2.16 -13.88 -14.53
CA LEU A 62 -2.00 -13.00 -13.36
C LEU A 62 -3.28 -12.21 -13.05
N ALA A 63 -4.00 -11.75 -14.06
CA ALA A 63 -5.27 -11.05 -13.87
C ALA A 63 -6.32 -12.00 -13.27
N VAL A 64 -6.42 -13.23 -13.78
CA VAL A 64 -7.30 -14.27 -13.22
C VAL A 64 -6.90 -14.60 -11.78
N ALA A 65 -5.61 -14.85 -11.52
CA ALA A 65 -5.11 -15.13 -10.18
C ALA A 65 -5.39 -13.98 -9.19
N ARG A 66 -5.29 -12.73 -9.64
CA ARG A 66 -5.62 -11.56 -8.84
C ARG A 66 -7.12 -11.50 -8.49
N GLU A 67 -8.01 -11.76 -9.43
CA GLU A 67 -9.45 -11.77 -9.15
C GLU A 67 -9.83 -12.92 -8.22
N VAL A 68 -9.24 -14.11 -8.40
CA VAL A 68 -9.40 -15.23 -7.46
C VAL A 68 -8.91 -14.84 -6.06
N ALA A 69 -7.71 -14.26 -5.96
CA ALA A 69 -7.17 -13.80 -4.68
C ALA A 69 -8.07 -12.74 -4.02
N LYS A 70 -8.70 -11.86 -4.79
CA LYS A 70 -9.65 -10.85 -4.29
C LYS A 70 -10.92 -11.49 -3.75
N GLN A 71 -11.46 -12.47 -4.45
CA GLN A 71 -12.63 -13.21 -3.99
C GLN A 71 -12.34 -13.94 -2.68
N VAL A 72 -11.19 -14.62 -2.59
CA VAL A 72 -10.73 -15.28 -1.36
C VAL A 72 -10.54 -14.27 -0.25
N TYR A 73 -9.92 -13.12 -0.52
CA TYR A 73 -9.71 -12.06 0.49
C TYR A 73 -11.02 -11.59 1.14
N VAL A 74 -12.06 -11.38 0.32
CA VAL A 74 -13.39 -10.96 0.81
C VAL A 74 -14.13 -12.13 1.46
N GLY A 75 -14.10 -13.31 0.86
CA GLY A 75 -14.79 -14.51 1.34
C GLY A 75 -14.25 -15.02 2.68
N GLU A 76 -12.93 -15.04 2.83
CA GLU A 76 -12.22 -15.46 4.05
C GLU A 76 -12.08 -14.34 5.08
N LYS A 77 -12.67 -13.16 4.82
CA LYS A 77 -12.65 -12.01 5.73
C LYS A 77 -11.22 -11.66 6.20
N LEU A 78 -10.26 -11.70 5.29
CA LEU A 78 -8.85 -11.35 5.57
C LEU A 78 -8.65 -9.84 5.79
N ALA A 79 -9.70 -9.05 5.63
CA ALA A 79 -9.69 -7.64 5.98
C ALA A 79 -9.48 -7.45 7.49
N PRO A 80 -8.66 -6.47 7.90
CA PRO A 80 -8.47 -6.18 9.30
C PRO A 80 -9.83 -5.85 9.95
N PRO A 81 -10.12 -6.38 11.15
CA PRO A 81 -11.35 -6.10 11.85
C PRO A 81 -11.43 -4.62 12.22
N SER A 82 -12.63 -4.14 12.52
CA SER A 82 -12.77 -2.77 13.02
C SER A 82 -12.11 -2.63 14.39
N TRP A 83 -11.63 -1.43 14.71
CA TRP A 83 -11.04 -1.14 16.03
C TRP A 83 -11.96 -1.47 17.21
N ALA A 84 -13.28 -1.28 17.02
CA ALA A 84 -14.28 -1.65 18.02
C ALA A 84 -14.32 -3.17 18.25
N GLN A 85 -14.27 -3.98 17.19
CA GLN A 85 -14.27 -5.44 17.28
C GLN A 85 -12.98 -5.97 17.94
N ALA A 86 -11.83 -5.43 17.55
CA ALA A 86 -10.55 -5.81 18.12
C ALA A 86 -10.49 -5.50 19.63
N SER A 87 -10.85 -4.28 20.02
CA SER A 87 -10.85 -3.87 21.43
C SER A 87 -11.86 -4.63 22.27
N TYR A 88 -13.06 -4.91 21.73
CA TYR A 88 -14.06 -5.74 22.40
C TYR A 88 -13.52 -7.16 22.68
N THR A 89 -12.97 -7.82 21.65
CA THR A 89 -12.43 -9.20 21.77
C THR A 89 -11.30 -9.27 22.78
N PHE A 90 -10.38 -8.29 22.76
CA PHE A 90 -9.28 -8.24 23.72
C PHE A 90 -9.77 -8.05 25.16
N ARG A 91 -10.77 -7.18 25.39
CA ARG A 91 -11.37 -6.99 26.71
C ARG A 91 -12.04 -8.26 27.21
N GLN A 92 -12.78 -8.96 26.36
CA GLN A 92 -13.42 -10.23 26.71
C GLN A 92 -12.37 -11.29 27.08
N PHE A 93 -11.30 -11.41 26.29
CA PHE A 93 -10.21 -12.33 26.61
C PHE A 93 -9.53 -11.95 27.94
N ALA A 94 -9.20 -10.68 28.16
CA ALA A 94 -8.56 -10.21 29.39
C ALA A 94 -9.42 -10.48 30.64
N GLN A 95 -10.75 -10.43 30.51
CA GLN A 95 -11.68 -10.78 31.58
C GLN A 95 -11.74 -12.29 31.85
N GLN A 96 -11.59 -13.12 30.82
CA GLN A 96 -11.71 -14.58 30.92
C GLN A 96 -10.39 -15.29 31.29
N ALA A 97 -9.26 -14.76 30.82
CA ALA A 97 -7.92 -15.31 31.03
C ALA A 97 -7.52 -15.60 32.49
N PRO A 98 -7.88 -14.80 33.52
CA PRO A 98 -7.52 -15.10 34.90
C PRO A 98 -8.31 -16.28 35.50
N HIS A 99 -9.40 -16.73 34.85
CA HIS A 99 -10.22 -17.81 35.38
C HIS A 99 -9.69 -19.19 34.96
N VAL A 100 -9.44 -20.07 35.93
CA VAL A 100 -8.95 -21.44 35.69
C VAL A 100 -9.95 -22.28 34.88
N SER A 101 -11.25 -22.02 35.04
CA SER A 101 -12.32 -22.68 34.29
C SER A 101 -12.23 -22.46 32.78
N PHE A 102 -11.74 -21.30 32.34
CA PHE A 102 -11.51 -21.00 30.92
C PHE A 102 -10.47 -21.94 30.32
N TRP A 103 -9.32 -22.10 30.98
CA TRP A 103 -8.24 -22.98 30.54
C TRP A 103 -8.62 -24.46 30.62
N ARG A 104 -9.35 -24.87 31.66
CA ARG A 104 -9.87 -26.24 31.76
C ARG A 104 -10.80 -26.56 30.60
N LYS A 105 -11.74 -25.65 30.30
CA LYS A 105 -12.67 -25.81 29.17
C LYS A 105 -11.92 -25.89 27.83
N LEU A 106 -10.87 -25.09 27.63
CA LEU A 106 -10.04 -25.12 26.43
C LEU A 106 -9.30 -26.46 26.24
N TYR A 107 -8.89 -27.08 27.34
CA TYR A 107 -8.24 -28.39 27.32
C TYR A 107 -9.25 -29.51 27.06
N GLU A 108 -10.37 -29.52 27.80
CA GLU A 108 -11.44 -30.53 27.67
C GLU A 108 -12.12 -30.48 26.30
N SER A 109 -12.29 -29.30 25.70
CA SER A 109 -12.87 -29.15 24.36
C SER A 109 -11.90 -29.55 23.24
N GLY A 110 -10.60 -29.71 23.54
CA GLY A 110 -9.57 -29.96 22.54
C GLY A 110 -9.23 -28.75 21.66
N GLU A 111 -9.82 -27.58 21.94
CA GLU A 111 -9.69 -26.36 21.12
C GLU A 111 -8.27 -25.76 21.17
N TYR A 112 -7.47 -26.13 22.18
CA TYR A 112 -6.06 -25.78 22.27
C TYR A 112 -5.25 -26.15 21.01
N LYS A 113 -5.65 -27.21 20.27
CA LYS A 113 -4.99 -27.60 19.01
C LYS A 113 -5.14 -26.54 17.92
N ARG A 114 -6.33 -25.94 17.83
CA ARG A 114 -6.61 -24.85 16.87
C ARG A 114 -5.86 -23.58 17.27
N TRP A 115 -5.81 -23.28 18.57
CA TRP A 115 -5.02 -22.17 19.10
C TRP A 115 -3.54 -22.32 18.81
N LEU A 116 -3.00 -23.54 18.93
CA LEU A 116 -1.61 -23.83 18.59
C LEU A 116 -1.33 -23.58 17.11
N LEU A 117 -2.22 -24.06 16.22
CA LEU A 117 -2.09 -23.80 14.79
C LEU A 117 -2.12 -22.30 14.48
N TYR A 118 -3.03 -21.56 15.11
CA TYR A 118 -3.10 -20.11 14.98
C TYR A 118 -1.88 -19.39 15.55
N ALA A 119 -1.26 -19.90 16.62
CA ALA A 119 -0.02 -19.35 17.14
C ALA A 119 1.13 -19.51 16.13
N VAL A 120 1.22 -20.67 15.46
CA VAL A 120 2.20 -20.90 14.39
C VAL A 120 1.94 -19.99 13.19
N GLU A 121 0.68 -19.85 12.78
CA GLU A 121 0.28 -18.94 11.70
C GLU A 121 0.62 -17.48 12.03
N ALA A 122 0.27 -17.02 13.23
CA ALA A 122 0.58 -15.68 13.71
C ALA A 122 2.09 -15.42 13.76
N TYR A 123 2.88 -16.42 14.18
CA TYR A 123 4.34 -16.35 14.14
C TYR A 123 4.88 -16.20 12.70
N GLY A 124 4.29 -16.94 11.75
CA GLY A 124 4.61 -16.81 10.33
C GLY A 124 4.34 -15.40 9.79
N ILE A 125 3.14 -14.86 10.05
CA ILE A 125 2.77 -13.50 9.63
C ILE A 125 3.68 -12.45 10.29
N PHE A 126 4.03 -12.63 11.56
CA PHE A 126 4.98 -11.75 12.26
C PHE A 126 6.34 -11.71 11.55
N LYS A 127 6.88 -12.86 11.15
CA LYS A 127 8.15 -12.93 10.40
C LYS A 127 8.06 -12.28 9.02
N ILE A 128 6.94 -12.41 8.32
CA ILE A 128 6.69 -11.68 7.06
C ILE A 128 6.70 -10.17 7.33
N GLY A 129 6.06 -9.72 8.42
CA GLY A 129 6.10 -8.33 8.87
C GLY A 129 7.53 -7.83 9.12
N GLU A 130 8.38 -8.64 9.77
CA GLU A 130 9.80 -8.32 9.96
C GLU A 130 10.58 -8.24 8.63
N MET A 131 10.25 -9.05 7.62
CA MET A 131 10.86 -8.96 6.29
C MET A 131 10.47 -7.66 5.59
N VAL A 132 9.19 -7.28 5.67
CA VAL A 132 8.68 -6.02 5.09
C VAL A 132 9.27 -4.81 5.82
N GLY A 133 9.29 -4.82 7.15
CA GLY A 133 9.85 -3.74 7.97
C GLY A 133 11.34 -3.53 7.74
N ARG A 134 12.11 -4.61 7.58
CA ARG A 134 13.53 -4.56 7.24
C ARG A 134 13.79 -4.41 5.75
N ARG A 135 12.76 -4.48 4.91
CA ARG A 135 12.82 -4.44 3.43
C ARG A 135 13.82 -5.45 2.86
N HIS A 136 13.99 -6.60 3.52
CA HIS A 136 14.98 -7.62 3.17
C HIS A 136 14.43 -9.02 3.41
N ILE A 137 14.64 -9.92 2.45
CA ILE A 137 14.04 -11.27 2.44
C ILE A 137 14.93 -12.29 3.15
N VAL A 138 16.27 -12.18 3.06
CA VAL A 138 17.20 -13.22 3.55
C VAL A 138 18.40 -12.62 4.29
N GLY A 139 18.52 -12.83 5.61
CA GLY A 139 19.73 -12.48 6.38
C GLY A 139 20.01 -10.98 6.54
N TYR A 140 20.98 -10.59 7.36
CA TYR A 140 21.55 -9.24 7.33
C TYR A 140 22.67 -9.21 6.30
N LYS A 141 22.86 -8.10 5.59
CA LYS A 141 24.11 -7.92 4.83
C LYS A 141 25.25 -7.88 5.84
N LEU A 142 26.08 -8.91 5.85
CA LEU A 142 27.38 -8.82 6.48
C LEU A 142 28.20 -7.91 5.56
N ASP A 143 28.74 -6.81 6.11
CA ASP A 143 29.73 -6.03 5.38
C ASP A 143 31.00 -6.89 5.31
N GLU A 144 31.16 -7.69 4.25
CA GLU A 144 32.38 -8.45 3.99
C GLU A 144 33.64 -7.56 4.07
N SER A 145 33.52 -6.27 3.79
CA SER A 145 34.61 -5.28 3.86
C SER A 145 35.24 -5.11 5.25
N ARG A 146 34.50 -5.39 6.33
CA ARG A 146 35.06 -5.44 7.70
C ARG A 146 35.59 -6.82 8.09
N THR A 147 35.13 -7.87 7.43
CA THR A 147 35.49 -9.25 7.79
C THR A 147 36.89 -9.60 7.26
N HIS A 148 37.25 -9.10 6.07
CA HIS A 148 38.61 -9.23 5.51
C HIS A 148 39.68 -8.38 6.21
N ALA A 149 39.30 -7.44 7.09
CA ALA A 149 40.25 -6.64 7.87
C ALA A 149 40.65 -7.31 9.20
N LEU A 150 40.06 -8.46 9.52
CA LEU A 150 40.22 -9.17 10.80
C LEU A 150 40.77 -10.60 10.64
N THR A 151 41.14 -10.99 9.42
CA THR A 151 41.87 -12.23 9.07
C THR A 151 43.16 -11.86 8.36
#